data_AF-A0A7S0C326-F1
#
_entry.id   AF-A0A7S0C326-F1
#
_cell.length_a   1.000
_cell.length_b   1.000
_cell.length_c   1.000
_cell.angle_alpha   90.00
_cell.angle_beta   90.00
_cell.angle_gamma   90.00
#
_symmetry.space_group_name_H-M   'P 1'
#
loop_
_entity.id
_entity.type
_entity.pdbx_description
1 polymer ?
#
loop_
_entity_poly.entity_id
_entity_poly.type
_entity_poly.pdbx_seq_one_letter_code
_entity_poly.pdbx_strand_id
1 'polypeptide(L)'
;SGHLFDGKQTYNFDRDFYIKPWYRATPYIIGFLCAGLWHEKSRLCPNLGLTKCVGTILSLFSISILLFLVFVGSSAYQHTPCIYYQDVHTDSCGSGWDKPSLALYNSLVRPAWSIALLIMTLLSFNGQFTALGASMVLNWNGWNPLSRLSFGMYLLHPMVIQVWFLSRTSKFYYSGLEFLFLYAGAVSVTFMCSLLLGLVVEWPMSKITKKLEHRLWENKQGR
;
A
#
# COMPACT_ATOMS: atom_id res chain seq x y z
N SER A 1 -0.29 -11.12 -4.50
CA SER A 1 -1.45 -12.01 -4.25
C SER A 1 -1.03 -13.41 -4.55
N GLY A 2 -1.41 -14.37 -3.69
CA GLY A 2 -1.33 -15.82 -3.84
C GLY A 2 -0.35 -16.34 -4.86
N HIS A 3 0.90 -15.95 -4.67
CA HIS A 3 2.12 -16.32 -5.37
C HIS A 3 2.02 -16.30 -6.91
N LEU A 4 2.76 -15.37 -7.51
CA LEU A 4 2.95 -15.20 -8.97
C LEU A 4 3.58 -16.42 -9.68
N PHE A 5 3.63 -17.56 -9.01
CA PHE A 5 4.47 -18.71 -9.29
C PHE A 5 3.66 -19.96 -9.66
N ASP A 6 2.33 -19.96 -9.54
CA ASP A 6 1.46 -21.15 -9.78
C ASP A 6 0.87 -21.18 -11.20
N GLY A 7 1.55 -20.53 -12.16
CA GLY A 7 1.25 -20.60 -13.60
C GLY A 7 -0.18 -20.19 -13.95
N LYS A 8 -0.96 -21.15 -14.49
CA LYS A 8 -2.35 -20.93 -14.94
C LYS A 8 -3.27 -20.44 -13.82
N GLN A 9 -3.07 -20.90 -12.58
CA GLN A 9 -3.91 -20.51 -11.45
C GLN A 9 -3.72 -19.02 -11.13
N THR A 10 -2.48 -18.54 -11.14
CA THR A 10 -2.14 -17.13 -10.97
C THR A 10 -2.81 -16.26 -12.04
N TYR A 11 -2.74 -16.65 -13.31
CA TYR A 11 -3.35 -15.88 -14.40
C TYR A 11 -4.87 -15.73 -14.24
N ASN A 12 -5.56 -16.83 -13.93
CA ASN A 12 -7.00 -16.79 -13.69
C ASN A 12 -7.34 -15.95 -12.45
N PHE A 13 -6.58 -16.10 -11.36
CA PHE A 13 -6.74 -15.26 -10.18
C PHE A 13 -6.56 -13.77 -10.53
N ASP A 14 -5.55 -13.44 -11.33
CA ASP A 14 -5.25 -12.05 -11.65
C ASP A 14 -6.35 -11.39 -12.48
N ARG A 15 -6.80 -12.09 -13.52
CA ARG A 15 -7.90 -11.64 -14.40
C ARG A 15 -9.23 -11.59 -13.66
N ASP A 16 -9.57 -12.64 -12.92
CA ASP A 16 -10.92 -12.84 -12.41
C ASP A 16 -11.13 -12.27 -11.00
N PHE A 17 -10.06 -11.99 -10.25
CA PHE A 17 -10.13 -11.45 -8.88
C PHE A 17 -9.20 -10.25 -8.65
N TYR A 18 -7.92 -10.33 -9.01
CA TYR A 18 -6.94 -9.32 -8.61
C TYR A 18 -7.16 -7.96 -9.28
N ILE A 19 -7.38 -7.91 -10.59
CA ILE A 19 -7.52 -6.66 -11.35
C ILE A 19 -8.80 -5.90 -11.00
N LYS A 20 -9.85 -6.62 -10.60
CA LYS A 20 -11.16 -6.04 -10.31
C LYS A 20 -11.09 -5.15 -9.06
N PRO A 21 -11.53 -3.88 -9.14
CA PRO A 21 -11.33 -2.90 -8.08
C PRO A 21 -12.12 -3.19 -6.80
N TRP A 22 -13.30 -3.83 -6.91
CA TRP A 22 -14.15 -4.13 -5.74
C TRP A 22 -13.50 -5.12 -4.76
N TYR A 23 -12.70 -6.07 -5.23
CA TYR A 23 -11.94 -6.98 -4.35
C TYR A 23 -10.75 -6.30 -3.66
N ARG A 24 -10.47 -5.03 -4.00
CA ARG A 24 -9.45 -4.20 -3.36
C ARG A 24 -10.04 -3.06 -2.51
N ALA A 25 -11.36 -3.01 -2.35
CA ALA A 25 -12.02 -1.95 -1.60
C ALA A 25 -11.81 -2.03 -0.08
N THR A 26 -11.40 -3.19 0.45
CA THR A 26 -11.20 -3.44 1.89
C THR A 26 -10.38 -2.36 2.62
N PRO A 27 -9.15 -2.01 2.19
CA PRO A 27 -8.37 -0.93 2.81
C PRO A 27 -9.07 0.43 2.78
N TYR A 28 -9.82 0.73 1.71
CA TYR A 28 -10.56 1.99 1.60
C TYR A 28 -11.69 2.06 2.62
N ILE A 29 -12.47 0.98 2.76
CA ILE A 29 -13.57 0.90 3.73
C ILE A 29 -13.03 1.02 5.17
N ILE A 30 -11.95 0.30 5.48
CA ILE A 30 -11.32 0.34 6.81
C ILE A 30 -10.75 1.74 7.10
N GLY A 31 -10.15 2.39 6.11
CA GLY A 31 -9.68 3.78 6.23
C GLY A 31 -10.82 4.77 6.50
N PHE A 32 -11.94 4.63 5.80
CA PHE A 32 -13.13 5.46 6.04
C PHE A 32 -13.70 5.26 7.45
N LEU A 33 -13.81 4.01 7.90
CA LEU A 33 -14.23 3.69 9.26
C LEU A 33 -13.25 4.26 10.30
N CYS A 34 -11.94 4.15 10.07
CA CYS A 34 -10.93 4.75 10.93
C CYS A 34 -11.11 6.26 11.08
N ALA A 35 -11.39 6.96 9.96
CA ALA A 35 -11.63 8.40 9.97
C ALA A 35 -12.89 8.75 10.77
N GLY A 36 -13.98 8.01 10.58
CA GLY A 36 -15.23 8.18 11.33
C GLY A 36 -15.05 7.94 12.84
N LEU A 37 -14.37 6.84 13.21
CA LEU A 37 -14.05 6.53 14.61
C LEU A 37 -13.20 7.63 15.25
N TRP A 38 -12.20 8.14 14.53
CA TRP A 38 -11.37 9.25 15.01
C TRP A 38 -12.17 10.54 15.19
N HIS A 39 -13.07 10.86 14.25
CA HIS A 39 -13.91 12.05 14.30
C HIS A 39 -14.83 12.04 15.53
N GLU A 40 -15.56 10.95 15.75
CA GLU A 40 -16.44 10.81 16.91
C GLU A 40 -15.66 10.81 18.22
N LYS A 41 -14.53 10.11 18.27
CA LYS A 41 -13.64 10.11 19.44
C LYS A 41 -13.14 11.51 19.78
N SER A 42 -12.71 12.28 18.78
CA SER A 42 -12.23 13.65 18.97
C SER A 42 -13.33 14.61 19.42
N ARG A 43 -14.59 14.35 19.03
CA ARG A 43 -15.75 15.16 19.38
C ARG A 43 -16.29 14.85 20.78
N LEU A 44 -16.47 13.57 21.11
CA LEU A 44 -17.13 13.13 22.35
C LEU A 44 -16.14 13.00 23.51
N CYS A 45 -14.94 12.45 23.26
CA CYS A 45 -13.98 12.12 24.31
C CYS A 45 -12.54 12.44 23.88
N PRO A 46 -12.16 13.73 23.78
CA PRO A 46 -10.84 14.14 23.27
C PRO A 46 -9.70 13.57 24.12
N ASN A 47 -9.89 13.50 25.45
CA ASN A 47 -8.88 13.05 26.42
C ASN A 47 -8.88 11.52 26.64
N LEU A 48 -9.75 10.76 25.94
CA LEU A 48 -9.74 9.31 26.06
C LEU A 48 -8.46 8.76 25.42
N GLY A 49 -7.56 8.30 26.27
CA GLY A 49 -6.30 7.66 25.89
C GLY A 49 -6.22 6.26 26.46
N LEU A 50 -5.49 5.38 25.79
CA LEU A 50 -5.16 4.07 26.31
C LEU A 50 -4.06 4.18 27.38
N THR A 51 -3.96 3.17 28.25
CA THR A 51 -2.79 3.07 29.13
C THR A 51 -1.53 2.81 28.29
N LYS A 52 -0.36 3.27 28.77
CA LYS A 52 0.92 3.12 28.03
C LYS A 52 1.25 1.64 27.73
N CYS A 53 0.90 0.73 28.64
CA CYS A 53 1.10 -0.70 28.45
C CYS A 53 0.26 -1.23 27.29
N VAL A 54 -1.03 -0.91 27.25
CA VAL A 54 -1.94 -1.35 26.17
C VAL A 54 -1.53 -0.73 24.84
N GLY A 55 -1.16 0.56 24.83
CA GLY A 55 -0.64 1.23 23.62
C GLY A 55 0.63 0.56 23.07
N THR A 56 1.56 0.18 23.94
CA THR A 56 2.78 -0.55 23.54
C THR A 56 2.47 -1.95 23.01
N ILE A 57 1.56 -2.69 23.65
CA ILE A 57 1.15 -4.03 23.18
C ILE A 57 0.50 -3.94 21.80
N LEU A 58 -0.43 -3.01 21.60
CA LEU A 58 -1.13 -2.85 20.31
C LEU A 58 -0.19 -2.38 19.19
N SER A 59 0.79 -1.52 19.49
CA SER A 59 1.79 -1.10 18.51
C SER A 59 2.72 -2.24 18.12
N LEU A 60 3.22 -3.03 19.08
CA LEU A 60 4.00 -4.24 18.78
C LEU A 60 3.20 -5.27 17.99
N PHE A 61 1.92 -5.44 18.34
CA PHE A 61 1.02 -6.34 17.62
C PHE A 61 0.82 -5.90 16.16
N SER A 62 0.56 -4.62 15.92
CA SER A 62 0.42 -4.05 14.57
C SER A 62 1.72 -4.24 13.75
N ILE A 63 2.88 -3.89 14.31
CA ILE A 63 4.17 -4.04 13.64
C ILE A 63 4.44 -5.53 13.34
N SER A 64 4.15 -6.42 14.28
CA SER A 64 4.35 -7.86 14.11
C SER A 64 3.49 -8.43 12.99
N ILE A 65 2.22 -8.00 12.88
CA ILE A 65 1.34 -8.38 11.76
C ILE A 65 1.91 -7.88 10.45
N LEU A 66 2.31 -6.61 10.35
CA LEU A 66 2.85 -6.05 9.12
C LEU A 66 4.11 -6.80 8.67
N LEU A 67 5.05 -7.05 9.59
CA LEU A 67 6.26 -7.81 9.30
C LEU A 67 5.93 -9.25 8.88
N PHE A 68 5.05 -9.94 9.60
CA PHE A 68 4.62 -11.29 9.24
C PHE A 68 4.03 -11.33 7.82
N LEU A 69 3.12 -10.43 7.48
CA LEU A 69 2.48 -10.40 6.16
C LEU A 69 3.46 -10.07 5.02
N VAL A 70 4.52 -9.29 5.28
CA VAL A 70 5.60 -9.03 4.30
C VAL A 70 6.44 -10.29 4.08
N PHE A 71 6.87 -10.95 5.16
CA PHE A 71 7.84 -12.04 5.07
C PHE A 71 7.22 -13.41 4.79
N VAL A 72 5.95 -13.64 5.11
CA VAL A 72 5.30 -14.95 4.90
C VAL A 72 5.36 -15.38 3.43
N GLY A 73 5.31 -14.43 2.49
CA GLY A 73 5.39 -14.73 1.06
C GLY A 73 6.79 -14.96 0.53
N SER A 74 7.84 -14.76 1.34
CA SER A 74 9.23 -14.98 0.93
C SER A 74 9.55 -16.45 0.60
N SER A 75 8.85 -17.39 1.25
CA SER A 75 8.99 -18.84 1.04
C SER A 75 8.73 -19.25 -0.42
N ALA A 76 7.74 -18.65 -1.07
CA ALA A 76 7.38 -18.96 -2.45
C ALA A 76 8.48 -18.56 -3.47
N TYR A 77 9.35 -17.59 -3.12
CA TYR A 77 10.44 -17.17 -4.02
C TYR A 77 11.64 -18.12 -4.02
N GLN A 78 11.67 -19.11 -3.10
CA GLN A 78 12.69 -20.15 -3.10
C GLN A 78 12.43 -21.23 -4.15
N HIS A 79 11.21 -21.29 -4.69
CA HIS A 79 10.79 -22.26 -5.68
C HIS A 79 10.75 -21.65 -7.09
N THR A 80 10.86 -22.50 -8.10
CA THR A 80 10.79 -22.09 -9.50
C THR A 80 9.34 -21.72 -9.87
N PRO A 81 9.08 -20.58 -10.53
CA PRO A 81 7.76 -20.27 -11.06
C PRO A 81 7.34 -21.31 -12.10
N CYS A 82 6.11 -21.81 -12.00
CA CYS A 82 5.47 -22.55 -13.08
C CYS A 82 5.20 -21.62 -14.26
N ILE A 83 5.52 -22.07 -15.46
CA ILE A 83 5.05 -21.43 -16.69
C ILE A 83 3.56 -21.73 -16.92
N TYR A 84 2.92 -21.01 -17.85
CA TYR A 84 1.48 -21.13 -18.12
C TYR A 84 1.00 -22.57 -18.41
N TYR A 85 1.84 -23.42 -19.00
CA TYR A 85 1.51 -24.80 -19.37
C TYR A 85 1.89 -25.86 -18.33
N GLN A 86 2.55 -25.46 -17.22
CA GLN A 86 2.95 -26.36 -16.14
C GLN A 86 1.91 -26.36 -15.02
N ASP A 87 1.80 -27.49 -14.32
CA ASP A 87 0.88 -27.65 -13.18
C ASP A 87 1.67 -27.95 -11.89
N VAL A 88 1.26 -27.27 -10.80
CA VAL A 88 1.88 -27.36 -9.47
C VAL A 88 1.84 -28.78 -8.89
N HIS A 89 0.87 -29.61 -9.33
CA HIS A 89 0.74 -30.98 -8.83
C HIS A 89 1.57 -32.00 -9.60
N THR A 90 1.98 -31.69 -10.83
CA THR A 90 2.70 -32.63 -11.70
C THR A 90 4.17 -32.28 -11.85
N ASP A 91 4.49 -30.98 -11.85
CA ASP A 91 5.83 -30.47 -12.08
C ASP A 91 6.47 -29.95 -10.78
N SER A 92 7.81 -29.96 -10.71
CA SER A 92 8.58 -29.39 -9.59
C SER A 92 8.64 -27.85 -9.65
N CYS A 93 7.48 -27.21 -9.75
CA CYS A 93 7.32 -25.76 -9.82
C CYS A 93 6.16 -25.29 -8.95
N GLY A 94 6.08 -23.98 -8.70
CA GLY A 94 5.01 -23.38 -7.94
C GLY A 94 5.44 -22.90 -6.55
N SER A 95 4.49 -22.36 -5.81
CA SER A 95 4.70 -21.76 -4.50
C SER A 95 4.95 -22.78 -3.39
N GLY A 96 4.57 -24.04 -3.61
CA GLY A 96 4.63 -25.12 -2.60
C GLY A 96 3.53 -25.04 -1.53
N TRP A 97 2.57 -24.12 -1.68
CA TRP A 97 1.47 -23.94 -0.74
C TRP A 97 0.28 -24.82 -1.10
N ASP A 98 -0.43 -25.30 -0.08
CA ASP A 98 -1.70 -25.99 -0.31
C ASP A 98 -2.81 -24.99 -0.70
N LYS A 99 -3.85 -25.50 -1.39
CA LYS A 99 -4.97 -24.69 -1.88
C LYS A 99 -5.73 -23.95 -0.77
N PRO A 100 -6.14 -24.58 0.35
CA PRO A 100 -6.86 -23.86 1.40
C PRO A 100 -6.00 -22.80 2.11
N SER A 101 -4.71 -23.03 2.32
CA SER A 101 -3.78 -22.05 2.89
C SER A 101 -3.64 -20.84 1.97
N LEU A 102 -3.56 -21.07 0.66
CA LEU A 102 -3.52 -20.02 -0.36
C LEU A 102 -4.82 -19.20 -0.37
N ALA A 103 -5.98 -19.87 -0.27
CA ALA A 103 -7.28 -19.22 -0.23
C ALA A 103 -7.46 -18.36 1.03
N LEU A 104 -7.06 -18.88 2.19
CA LEU A 104 -7.08 -18.15 3.47
C LEU A 104 -6.15 -16.94 3.42
N TYR A 105 -4.91 -17.11 2.95
CA TYR A 105 -3.97 -16.02 2.83
C TYR A 105 -4.49 -14.92 1.90
N ASN A 106 -4.98 -15.28 0.70
CA ASN A 106 -5.52 -14.30 -0.25
C ASN A 106 -6.72 -13.53 0.29
N SER A 107 -7.56 -14.18 1.08
CA SER A 107 -8.76 -13.57 1.67
C SER A 107 -8.41 -12.65 2.84
N LEU A 108 -7.41 -13.02 3.66
CA LEU A 108 -7.11 -12.34 4.91
C LEU A 108 -5.97 -11.32 4.83
N VAL A 109 -5.05 -11.45 3.87
CA VAL A 109 -3.87 -10.56 3.79
C VAL A 109 -4.25 -9.09 3.70
N ARG A 110 -5.26 -8.74 2.89
CA ARG A 110 -5.71 -7.35 2.69
C ARG A 110 -6.42 -6.78 3.94
N PRO A 111 -7.44 -7.44 4.53
CA PRO A 111 -8.05 -6.94 5.75
C PRO A 111 -7.07 -6.91 6.92
N ALA A 112 -6.24 -7.93 7.10
CA ALA A 112 -5.24 -7.97 8.18
C ALA A 112 -4.23 -6.82 8.05
N TRP A 113 -3.71 -6.57 6.86
CA TRP A 113 -2.84 -5.42 6.58
C TRP A 113 -3.53 -4.09 6.92
N SER A 114 -4.78 -3.94 6.50
CA SER A 114 -5.57 -2.72 6.71
C SER A 114 -5.88 -2.49 8.19
N ILE A 115 -6.20 -3.54 8.95
CA ILE A 115 -6.43 -3.47 10.39
C ILE A 115 -5.15 -3.10 11.13
N ALA A 116 -4.01 -3.69 10.76
CA ALA A 116 -2.73 -3.34 11.35
C ALA A 116 -2.39 -1.86 11.11
N LEU A 117 -2.61 -1.35 9.90
CA LEU A 117 -2.48 0.07 9.59
C LEU A 117 -3.45 0.95 10.39
N LEU A 118 -4.72 0.54 10.53
CA LEU A 118 -5.73 1.26 11.32
C LEU A 118 -5.29 1.42 12.78
N ILE A 119 -4.81 0.34 13.40
CA ILE A 119 -4.27 0.38 14.77
C ILE A 119 -3.11 1.37 14.83
N MET A 120 -2.15 1.24 13.91
CA MET A 120 -0.99 2.14 13.84
C MET A 120 -1.40 3.61 13.70
N THR A 121 -2.35 3.94 12.82
CA THR A 121 -2.81 5.32 12.60
C THR A 121 -3.54 5.89 13.82
N LEU A 122 -4.44 5.12 14.45
CA LEU A 122 -5.18 5.58 15.63
C LEU A 122 -4.25 5.83 16.82
N LEU A 123 -3.27 4.94 17.05
CA LEU A 123 -2.27 5.17 18.08
C LEU A 123 -1.38 6.38 17.77
N SER A 124 -1.05 6.59 16.49
CA SER A 124 -0.24 7.73 16.05
C SER A 124 -0.97 9.06 16.27
N PHE A 125 -2.25 9.14 15.91
CA PHE A 125 -3.07 10.35 16.13
C PHE A 125 -3.25 10.67 17.62
N ASN A 126 -3.32 9.65 18.48
CA ASN A 126 -3.35 9.82 19.93
C ASN A 126 -1.99 10.16 20.56
N GLY A 127 -0.89 10.14 19.80
CA GLY A 127 0.47 10.30 20.35
C GLY A 127 0.92 9.14 21.25
N GLN A 128 0.27 7.97 21.15
CA GLN A 128 0.50 6.80 21.99
C GLN A 128 1.29 5.69 21.29
N PHE A 129 1.75 5.94 20.07
CA PHE A 129 2.59 5.02 19.33
C PHE A 129 4.02 5.02 19.87
N THR A 130 4.29 4.25 20.92
CA THR A 130 5.56 4.31 21.67
C THR A 130 6.55 3.18 21.34
N ALA A 131 6.18 2.19 20.53
CA ALA A 131 7.07 1.08 20.22
C ALA A 131 8.33 1.54 19.47
N LEU A 132 9.50 1.15 19.98
CA LEU A 132 10.81 1.21 19.30
C LEU A 132 11.24 2.60 18.79
N GLY A 133 10.75 3.70 19.40
CA GLY A 133 11.05 5.06 18.93
C GLY A 133 10.42 5.41 17.57
N ALA A 134 9.52 4.56 17.05
CA ALA A 134 8.93 4.71 15.74
C ALA A 134 8.04 5.97 15.62
N SER A 135 7.58 6.55 16.73
CA SER A 135 6.91 7.86 16.75
C SER A 135 7.79 9.00 16.24
N MET A 136 9.10 8.97 16.48
CA MET A 136 10.01 9.99 15.98
C MET A 136 10.15 9.89 14.45
N VAL A 137 10.21 8.67 13.93
CA VAL A 137 10.26 8.42 12.49
C VAL A 137 8.96 8.85 11.83
N LEU A 138 7.79 8.45 12.36
CA LEU A 138 6.49 8.79 11.78
C LEU A 138 6.19 10.30 11.82
N ASN A 139 6.60 11.00 12.88
CA ASN A 139 6.39 12.44 13.01
C ASN A 139 7.45 13.28 12.29
N TRP A 140 8.31 12.68 11.47
CA TRP A 140 9.36 13.41 10.79
C TRP A 140 8.79 14.33 9.71
N ASN A 141 9.14 15.63 9.77
CA ASN A 141 8.71 16.63 8.80
C ASN A 141 9.15 16.33 7.35
N GLY A 142 10.14 15.44 7.16
CA GLY A 142 10.55 14.96 5.83
C GLY A 142 9.45 14.22 5.07
N TRP A 143 8.43 13.69 5.76
CA TRP A 143 7.29 13.03 5.12
C TRP A 143 6.32 13.99 4.44
N ASN A 144 6.37 15.29 4.75
CA ASN A 144 5.44 16.29 4.19
C ASN A 144 5.48 16.42 2.65
N PRO A 145 6.65 16.56 2.00
CA PRO A 145 6.68 16.56 0.53
C PRO A 145 6.26 15.21 -0.06
N LEU A 146 6.64 14.11 0.59
CA LEU A 146 6.32 12.77 0.09
C LEU A 146 4.83 12.47 0.17
N SER A 147 4.15 12.89 1.24
CA SER A 147 2.71 12.67 1.43
C SER A 147 1.90 13.39 0.35
N ARG A 148 2.31 14.60 -0.06
CA ARG A 148 1.67 15.35 -1.15
C ARG A 148 1.85 14.66 -2.52
N LEU A 149 3.01 14.07 -2.77
CA LEU A 149 3.34 13.39 -4.03
C LEU A 149 2.86 11.94 -4.08
N SER A 150 2.47 11.35 -2.94
CA SER A 150 2.11 9.94 -2.80
C SER A 150 0.97 9.52 -3.73
N PHE A 151 -0.01 10.40 -3.95
CA PHE A 151 -1.12 10.15 -4.88
C PHE A 151 -0.65 10.05 -6.34
N GLY A 152 0.16 11.02 -6.79
CA GLY A 152 0.76 10.97 -8.13
C GLY A 152 1.66 9.75 -8.31
N MET A 153 2.43 9.39 -7.28
CA MET A 153 3.25 8.17 -7.28
C MET A 153 2.38 6.92 -7.42
N TYR A 154 1.27 6.83 -6.68
CA TYR A 154 0.34 5.69 -6.76
C TYR A 154 -0.21 5.47 -8.18
N LEU A 155 -0.53 6.54 -8.90
CA LEU A 155 -1.05 6.45 -10.27
C LEU A 155 0.03 6.07 -11.29
N LEU A 156 1.23 6.63 -11.15
CA LEU A 156 2.31 6.43 -12.11
C LEU A 156 3.08 5.13 -11.88
N HIS A 157 3.11 4.62 -10.64
CA HIS A 157 3.91 3.45 -10.28
C HIS A 157 3.60 2.21 -11.14
N PRO A 158 2.33 1.80 -11.35
CA PRO A 158 2.02 0.68 -12.22
C PRO A 158 2.45 0.92 -13.67
N MET A 159 2.36 2.16 -14.18
CA MET A 159 2.80 2.48 -15.54
C MET A 159 4.31 2.32 -15.69
N VAL A 160 5.10 2.82 -14.73
CA VAL A 160 6.56 2.69 -14.71
C VAL A 160 6.96 1.21 -14.68
N ILE A 161 6.31 0.42 -13.82
CA ILE A 161 6.54 -1.03 -13.73
C ILE A 161 6.23 -1.70 -15.07
N GLN A 162 5.09 -1.41 -15.69
CA GLN A 162 4.69 -2.05 -16.95
C GLN A 162 5.63 -1.70 -18.10
N VAL A 163 6.03 -0.43 -18.24
CA VAL A 163 7.01 -0.01 -19.26
C VAL A 163 8.34 -0.74 -19.07
N TRP A 164 8.80 -0.86 -17.82
CA TRP A 164 10.02 -1.60 -17.51
C TRP A 164 9.91 -3.08 -17.87
N PHE A 165 8.81 -3.74 -17.50
CA PHE A 165 8.59 -5.16 -17.82
C PHE A 165 8.51 -5.41 -19.33
N LEU A 166 7.78 -4.56 -20.07
CA LEU A 166 7.62 -4.69 -21.53
C LEU A 166 8.90 -4.36 -22.31
N SER A 167 9.78 -3.54 -21.76
CA SER A 167 11.06 -3.20 -22.39
C SER A 167 12.08 -4.34 -22.34
N ARG A 168 11.85 -5.40 -21.56
CA ARG A 168 12.82 -6.48 -21.40
C ARG A 168 12.56 -7.65 -22.34
N THR A 169 13.64 -8.19 -22.88
CA THR A 169 13.65 -9.36 -23.75
C THR A 169 13.92 -10.67 -23.00
N SER A 170 14.50 -10.60 -21.80
CA SER A 170 14.85 -11.75 -20.96
C SER A 170 13.90 -11.92 -19.79
N LYS A 171 13.73 -13.18 -19.35
CA LYS A 171 12.93 -13.52 -18.16
C LYS A 171 13.62 -13.01 -16.89
N PHE A 172 12.82 -12.58 -15.92
CA PHE A 172 13.31 -12.12 -14.62
C PHE A 172 13.91 -13.29 -13.84
N TYR A 173 15.20 -13.21 -13.52
CA TYR A 173 15.82 -14.06 -12.52
C TYR A 173 15.73 -13.39 -11.16
N TYR A 174 15.15 -14.08 -10.17
CA TYR A 174 15.02 -13.54 -8.83
C TYR A 174 16.36 -13.68 -8.08
N SER A 175 16.95 -12.54 -7.76
CA SER A 175 18.07 -12.41 -6.81
C SER A 175 17.73 -11.30 -5.85
N GLY A 176 18.03 -11.47 -4.55
CA GLY A 176 17.67 -10.49 -3.52
C GLY A 176 18.25 -9.10 -3.78
N LEU A 177 19.49 -9.03 -4.27
CA LEU A 177 20.14 -7.77 -4.62
C LEU A 177 19.51 -7.14 -5.86
N GLU A 178 19.28 -7.91 -6.92
CA GLU A 178 18.61 -7.45 -8.14
C GLU A 178 17.22 -6.91 -7.84
N PHE A 179 16.47 -7.60 -6.96
CA PHE A 179 15.15 -7.15 -6.52
C PHE A 179 15.22 -5.83 -5.75
N LEU A 180 16.20 -5.66 -4.86
CA LEU A 180 16.39 -4.42 -4.11
C LEU A 180 16.72 -3.24 -5.04
N PHE A 181 17.65 -3.44 -5.98
CA PHE A 181 18.00 -2.42 -6.97
C PHE A 181 16.81 -2.07 -7.86
N LEU A 182 16.06 -3.07 -8.32
CA LEU A 182 14.85 -2.86 -9.10
C LEU A 182 13.79 -2.06 -8.33
N TYR A 183 13.55 -2.43 -7.08
CA TYR A 183 12.59 -1.74 -6.22
C TYR A 183 12.99 -0.27 -6.01
N ALA A 184 14.25 -0.03 -5.63
CA ALA A 184 14.77 1.33 -5.45
C ALA A 184 14.72 2.15 -6.75
N GLY A 185 15.06 1.54 -7.89
CA GLY A 185 14.98 2.15 -9.21
C GLY A 185 13.54 2.51 -9.59
N ALA A 186 12.60 1.59 -9.44
CA ALA A 186 11.20 1.83 -9.75
C ALA A 186 10.60 2.95 -8.88
N VAL A 187 10.89 2.95 -7.57
CA VAL A 187 10.42 4.00 -6.64
C VAL A 187 11.02 5.35 -6.97
N SER A 188 12.32 5.44 -7.23
CA SER A 188 12.99 6.70 -7.56
C SER A 188 12.49 7.30 -8.88
N VAL A 189 12.35 6.49 -9.94
CA VAL A 189 11.78 6.94 -11.21
C VAL A 189 10.33 7.40 -11.03
N THR A 190 9.51 6.62 -10.32
CA THR A 190 8.12 6.99 -10.03
C THR A 190 8.04 8.31 -9.27
N PHE A 191 8.91 8.52 -8.28
CA PHE A 191 8.97 9.76 -7.51
C PHE A 191 9.36 10.95 -8.39
N MET A 192 10.37 10.81 -9.27
CA MET A 192 10.76 11.84 -10.22
C MET A 192 9.63 12.19 -11.21
N CYS A 193 8.95 11.18 -11.77
CA CYS A 193 7.81 11.40 -12.66
C CYS A 193 6.64 12.09 -11.94
N SER A 194 6.32 11.67 -10.71
CA SER A 194 5.27 12.29 -9.88
C SER A 194 5.62 13.74 -9.56
N LEU A 195 6.89 14.01 -9.23
CA LEU A 195 7.37 15.37 -8.97
C LEU A 195 7.21 16.27 -10.20
N LEU A 196 7.65 15.80 -11.39
CA LEU A 196 7.49 16.55 -12.63
C LEU A 196 6.02 16.83 -12.95
N LEU A 197 5.15 15.83 -12.80
CA LEU A 197 3.71 15.99 -13.00
C LEU A 197 3.11 16.99 -12.01
N GLY A 198 3.50 16.90 -10.73
CA GLY A 198 3.07 17.83 -9.69
C GLY A 198 3.47 19.28 -10.01
N LEU A 199 4.72 19.50 -10.44
CA LEU A 199 5.26 20.81 -10.80
C LEU A 199 4.58 21.42 -12.03
N VAL A 200 4.41 20.62 -13.09
CA VAL A 200 3.94 21.09 -14.40
C VAL A 200 2.41 21.18 -14.46
N VAL A 201 1.69 20.33 -13.74
CA VAL A 201 0.23 20.20 -13.86
C VAL A 201 -0.47 20.55 -12.56
N GLU A 202 -0.23 19.82 -11.46
CA GLU A 202 -1.05 19.95 -10.25
C GLU A 202 -0.92 21.33 -9.60
N TRP A 203 0.30 21.86 -9.49
CA TRP A 203 0.55 23.15 -8.84
C TRP A 203 -0.01 24.34 -9.61
N PRO A 204 0.20 24.48 -10.94
CA PRO A 204 -0.42 25.57 -11.69
C PRO A 204 -1.94 25.44 -11.71
N MET A 205 -2.49 24.24 -11.89
CA MET A 205 -3.94 24.02 -11.88
C MET A 205 -4.54 24.37 -10.51
N SER A 206 -3.89 23.98 -9.41
CA SER A 206 -4.34 24.33 -8.05
C SER A 206 -4.36 25.86 -7.83
N LYS A 207 -3.38 26.59 -8.35
CA LYS A 207 -3.36 28.06 -8.29
C LYS A 207 -4.50 28.69 -9.11
N ILE A 208 -4.77 28.16 -10.31
CA ILE A 208 -5.86 28.63 -11.17
C ILE A 208 -7.21 28.38 -10.48
N THR A 209 -7.45 27.18 -9.95
CA THR A 209 -8.70 26.82 -9.28
C THR A 209 -8.97 27.71 -8.08
N LYS A 210 -7.97 27.96 -7.22
CA LYS A 210 -8.12 28.86 -6.06
C LYS A 210 -8.47 30.29 -6.47
N LYS A 211 -7.82 30.80 -7.53
CA LYS A 211 -8.11 32.14 -8.06
C LYS A 211 -9.51 32.22 -8.66
N LEU A 212 -9.94 31.17 -9.35
CA LEU A 212 -11.27 31.08 -9.94
C LEU A 212 -12.35 31.00 -8.85
N GLU A 213 -12.15 30.18 -7.82
CA GLU A 213 -13.06 30.04 -6.67
C GLU A 213 -13.26 31.38 -5.95
N HIS A 214 -12.17 32.11 -5.67
CA HIS A 214 -12.24 33.44 -5.07
C HIS A 214 -13.09 34.41 -5.92
N ARG A 215 -12.85 34.45 -7.23
CA ARG A 215 -13.60 35.31 -8.16
C ARG A 215 -15.08 34.95 -8.24
N LEU A 216 -15.41 33.67 -8.18
CA LEU A 216 -16.79 33.19 -8.15
C LEU A 216 -17.50 33.59 -6.85
N TRP A 217 -16.78 33.55 -5.72
CA TRP A 217 -17.32 33.94 -4.42
C TRP A 217 -17.59 35.45 -4.33
N GLU A 218 -16.66 36.28 -4.79
CA GLU A 218 -16.83 37.75 -4.86
C GLU A 218 -18.05 38.13 -5.72
N ASN A 219 -18.20 37.51 -6.90
CA ASN A 219 -19.35 37.75 -7.77
C ASN A 219 -20.69 37.32 -7.16
N LYS A 220 -20.68 36.37 -6.21
CA LYS A 220 -21.88 35.90 -5.50
C LYS A 220 -22.25 36.81 -4.32
N GLN A 221 -21.28 37.52 -3.72
CA GLN A 221 -21.52 38.48 -2.65
C GLN A 221 -21.86 39.90 -3.16
N GLY A 222 -21.45 40.24 -4.39
CA GLY A 222 -21.78 41.51 -5.04
C GLY A 222 -23.12 41.55 -5.79
N ARG A 223 -23.93 40.48 -5.70
CA ARG A 223 -25.32 40.39 -6.17
C ARG A 223 -26.24 40.23 -4.97
#